data_AF-A0A433PNA8-F1
#
_entry.id   AF-A0A433PNA8-F1
#
_cell.length_a   1.000
_cell.length_b   1.000
_cell.length_c   1.000
_cell.angle_alpha   90.00
_cell.angle_beta   90.00
_cell.angle_gamma   90.00
#
_symmetry.space_group_name_H-M   'P 1'
#
loop_
_entity.id
_entity.type
_entity.pdbx_description
1 polymer ?
#
loop_
_entity_poly.entity_id
_entity_poly.type
_entity_poly.pdbx_seq_one_letter_code
_entity_poly.pdbx_strand_id
1 'polypeptide(L)'
;MSRIESTLTKILWGGLFLSFGYSFIILATLRYNGDPNERTAAIFPTPSYRCGRAPEFYPFFIATAFFIYIVCPISLGLTWNVRDSYGIRNSLWASVLIGFPCYVLYFIWVILLDRQYAEYWTSEAWVCIAGIAVHLSSVVLPICYPPRGWRTQLQAPDVVQFEKVLSNPALFARFCRYCAEEFCAEHTRFVEDYQALKVMAIEAFKDQFPEQDQFLDQDLSQPASIYYASPSNRNLLEPASPLPLIKMRSSVTTDVYSVPPPTISISGSINRFFFLSNEEPESEAETTGIVQASIPKSVHPPPTPTRAADLPVPDALKPSFCTFFNTFIESGATLQANLNEDIVISIRRKMELDQYSLDMFEDAKREVLELLQFNPFVRFHTLLEHEKVISRGSSEDYNERGKRQSIIYLEAV
;
A
#
# COMPACT_ATOMS: atom_id res chain seq x y z
N MET A 1 -9.55 -9.69 1.61
CA MET A 1 -8.47 -9.59 2.61
C MET A 1 -8.99 -9.42 4.03
N SER A 2 -9.89 -8.47 4.30
CA SER A 2 -10.35 -8.12 5.66
C SER A 2 -10.81 -9.27 6.59
N ARG A 3 -11.46 -10.32 6.07
CA ARG A 3 -11.89 -11.46 6.91
C ARG A 3 -10.72 -12.31 7.40
N ILE A 4 -9.69 -12.52 6.58
CA ILE A 4 -8.52 -13.33 6.95
C ILE A 4 -7.69 -12.54 7.95
N GLU A 5 -7.46 -11.26 7.70
CA GLU A 5 -6.79 -10.34 8.62
C GLU A 5 -7.51 -10.30 9.97
N SER A 6 -8.82 -10.06 9.98
CA SER A 6 -9.62 -10.05 11.22
C SER A 6 -9.51 -11.38 11.99
N THR A 7 -9.49 -12.52 11.28
CA THR A 7 -9.35 -13.83 11.91
C THR A 7 -7.95 -14.02 12.49
N LEU A 8 -6.91 -13.65 11.74
CA LEU A 8 -5.52 -13.73 12.18
C LEU A 8 -5.28 -12.82 13.38
N THR A 9 -5.75 -11.59 13.34
CA THR A 9 -5.69 -10.63 14.45
C THR A 9 -6.38 -11.18 15.69
N LYS A 10 -7.57 -11.78 15.56
CA LYS A 10 -8.26 -12.41 16.71
C LYS A 10 -7.48 -13.59 17.29
N ILE A 11 -6.87 -14.43 16.45
CA ILE A 11 -6.05 -15.56 16.89
C ILE A 11 -4.80 -15.05 17.61
N LEU A 12 -4.12 -14.05 17.05
CA LEU A 12 -2.90 -13.46 17.63
C LEU A 12 -3.19 -12.76 18.95
N TRP A 13 -4.23 -11.92 19.03
CA TRP A 13 -4.66 -11.29 20.27
C TRP A 13 -5.11 -12.33 21.30
N GLY A 14 -5.87 -13.35 20.89
CA GLY A 14 -6.27 -14.44 21.77
C GLY A 14 -5.07 -15.18 22.35
N GLY A 15 -4.07 -15.50 21.51
CA GLY A 15 -2.82 -16.11 21.95
C GLY A 15 -1.99 -15.22 22.88
N LEU A 16 -1.94 -13.91 22.60
CA LEU A 16 -1.23 -12.94 23.42
C LEU A 16 -1.90 -12.72 24.78
N PHE A 17 -3.22 -12.55 24.83
CA PHE A 17 -3.96 -12.46 26.09
C PHE A 17 -3.85 -13.74 26.91
N LEU A 18 -3.89 -14.90 26.24
CA LEU A 18 -3.69 -16.18 26.91
C LEU A 18 -2.27 -16.25 27.50
N SER A 19 -1.23 -15.88 26.75
CA SER A 19 0.16 -15.92 27.25
C SER A 19 0.44 -14.91 28.36
N PHE A 20 -0.12 -13.68 28.26
CA PHE A 20 0.00 -12.65 29.29
C PHE A 20 -0.77 -13.02 30.54
N GLY A 21 -2.04 -13.42 30.41
CA GLY A 21 -2.86 -13.86 31.53
C GLY A 21 -2.22 -15.07 32.22
N TYR A 22 -1.69 -15.99 31.43
CA TYR A 22 -0.93 -17.13 31.93
C TYR A 22 0.36 -16.73 32.68
N SER A 23 1.18 -15.84 32.10
CA SER A 23 2.41 -15.35 32.73
C SER A 23 2.10 -14.60 34.03
N PHE A 24 1.03 -13.80 34.03
CA PHE A 24 0.54 -13.10 35.20
C PHE A 24 0.06 -14.08 36.28
N ILE A 25 -0.71 -15.10 35.92
CA ILE A 25 -1.14 -16.15 36.86
C ILE A 25 0.08 -16.86 37.45
N ILE A 26 1.08 -17.22 36.64
CA ILE A 26 2.30 -17.87 37.13
C ILE A 26 3.08 -16.98 38.09
N LEU A 27 3.25 -15.71 37.74
CA LEU A 27 3.89 -14.72 38.61
C LEU A 27 3.09 -14.48 39.90
N ALA A 28 1.76 -14.59 39.84
CA ALA A 28 0.87 -14.33 40.97
C ALA A 28 0.58 -15.55 41.86
N THR A 29 0.63 -16.78 41.33
CA THR A 29 0.09 -17.96 42.03
C THR A 29 1.14 -18.85 42.69
N LEU A 30 2.43 -18.73 42.37
CA LEU A 30 3.35 -19.84 42.67
C LEU A 30 4.78 -19.42 43.07
N ARG A 31 5.09 -19.53 44.37
CA ARG A 31 6.38 -20.10 44.83
C ARG A 31 6.24 -20.92 46.11
N TYR A 32 6.87 -22.10 46.06
CA TYR A 32 7.08 -23.01 47.17
C TYR A 32 8.49 -22.77 47.73
N ASN A 33 8.59 -22.46 49.03
CA ASN A 33 9.79 -21.89 49.62
C ASN A 33 10.77 -22.98 50.08
N GLY A 34 11.12 -23.95 49.21
CA GLY A 34 12.16 -24.95 49.45
C GLY A 34 11.96 -25.93 50.62
N ASP A 35 11.04 -25.65 51.55
CA ASP A 35 10.58 -26.56 52.59
C ASP A 35 9.22 -27.12 52.18
N PRO A 36 9.07 -28.44 52.03
CA PRO A 36 7.77 -29.04 51.74
C PRO A 36 6.70 -28.80 52.80
N ASN A 37 7.02 -28.21 53.94
CA ASN A 37 6.09 -28.03 55.05
C ASN A 37 5.74 -26.57 55.37
N GLU A 38 6.41 -25.55 54.82
CA GLU A 38 6.11 -24.14 55.11
C GLU A 38 5.67 -23.34 53.88
N ARG A 39 4.43 -22.82 53.93
CA ARG A 39 3.88 -21.90 52.93
C ARG A 39 3.96 -20.46 53.45
N THR A 40 4.99 -19.73 53.06
CA THR A 40 5.05 -18.28 53.30
C THR A 40 5.24 -17.51 52.00
N ALA A 41 4.38 -16.52 51.78
CA ALA A 41 4.45 -15.63 50.61
C ALA A 41 5.51 -14.55 50.88
N ALA A 42 6.60 -14.56 50.13
CA ALA A 42 7.61 -13.49 50.16
C ALA A 42 7.61 -12.72 48.83
N ILE A 43 7.54 -11.39 48.93
CA ILE A 43 7.46 -10.43 47.81
C ILE A 43 8.83 -10.28 47.11
N PHE A 44 9.91 -10.78 47.70
CA PHE A 44 11.27 -10.67 47.16
C PHE A 44 11.81 -12.04 46.72
N PRO A 45 12.23 -12.23 45.47
CA PRO A 45 12.72 -13.51 44.98
C PRO A 45 14.11 -13.82 45.58
N THR A 46 14.24 -14.94 46.28
CA THR A 46 15.54 -15.57 46.51
C THR A 46 15.94 -16.38 45.27
N PRO A 47 17.11 -16.15 44.66
CA PRO A 47 17.58 -16.96 43.55
C PRO A 47 17.83 -18.40 44.02
N SER A 48 17.07 -19.36 43.48
CA SER A 48 17.36 -20.79 43.64
C SER A 48 18.19 -21.25 42.44
N TYR A 49 19.37 -21.80 42.71
CA TYR A 49 20.26 -22.36 41.69
C TYR A 49 19.88 -23.82 41.32
N ARG A 50 18.86 -24.39 41.97
CA ARG A 50 18.31 -25.71 41.67
C ARG A 50 16.81 -25.59 41.35
N CYS A 51 16.49 -24.83 40.30
CA CYS A 51 15.14 -24.76 39.74
C CYS A 51 14.86 -26.01 38.88
N GLY A 52 14.91 -27.20 39.47
CA GLY A 52 14.60 -28.43 38.75
C GLY A 52 13.09 -28.66 38.68
N ARG A 53 12.53 -28.71 37.46
CA ARG A 53 11.17 -29.17 37.08
C ARG A 53 10.10 -28.95 38.17
N ALA A 54 9.99 -27.72 38.65
CA ALA A 54 8.94 -27.43 39.60
C ALA A 54 7.59 -27.55 38.86
N PRO A 55 6.58 -28.21 39.44
CA PRO A 55 5.29 -28.45 38.77
C PRO A 55 4.61 -27.16 38.33
N GLU A 56 5.01 -26.05 38.94
CA GLU A 56 4.58 -24.70 38.61
C GLU A 56 4.90 -24.30 37.17
N PHE A 57 5.93 -24.87 36.53
CA PHE A 57 6.29 -24.58 35.15
C PHE A 57 5.53 -25.42 34.12
N TYR A 58 4.80 -26.48 34.52
CA TYR A 58 4.10 -27.34 33.55
C TYR A 58 3.10 -26.59 32.68
N PRO A 59 2.28 -25.67 33.22
CA PRO A 59 1.34 -24.96 32.37
C PRO A 59 2.06 -24.06 31.34
N PHE A 60 3.32 -23.67 31.58
CA PHE A 60 4.11 -22.81 30.68
C PHE A 60 4.62 -23.65 29.53
N PHE A 61 5.11 -24.85 29.84
CA PHE A 61 5.49 -25.84 28.84
C PHE A 61 4.30 -26.24 27.98
N ILE A 62 3.12 -26.45 28.57
CA ILE A 62 1.89 -26.79 27.83
C ILE A 62 1.48 -25.63 26.91
N ALA A 63 1.44 -24.39 27.42
CA ALA A 63 1.08 -23.22 26.61
C ALA A 63 2.08 -22.97 25.47
N THR A 64 3.38 -23.09 25.75
CA THR A 64 4.46 -22.95 24.76
C THR A 64 4.37 -24.04 23.70
N ALA A 65 4.18 -25.30 24.10
CA ALA A 65 3.98 -26.41 23.18
C ALA A 65 2.72 -26.18 22.31
N PHE A 66 1.60 -25.79 22.91
CA PHE A 66 0.38 -25.49 22.17
C PHE A 66 0.59 -24.39 21.12
N PHE A 67 1.24 -23.29 21.50
CA PHE A 67 1.54 -22.20 20.58
C PHE A 67 2.40 -22.66 19.41
N ILE A 68 3.48 -23.38 19.68
CA ILE A 68 4.47 -23.79 18.66
C ILE A 68 3.92 -24.90 17.75
N TYR A 69 3.19 -25.87 18.31
CA TYR A 69 2.75 -27.05 17.58
C TYR A 69 1.36 -26.92 16.96
N ILE A 70 0.54 -25.96 17.40
CA ILE A 70 -0.82 -25.75 16.86
C ILE A 70 -0.97 -24.37 16.25
N VAL A 71 -0.69 -23.30 17.00
CA VAL A 71 -0.93 -21.92 16.53
C VAL A 71 0.01 -21.56 15.37
N CYS A 72 1.31 -21.85 15.48
CA CYS A 72 2.28 -21.52 14.44
C CYS A 72 2.00 -22.24 13.10
N PRO A 73 1.75 -23.58 13.04
CA PRO A 73 1.41 -24.24 11.79
C PRO A 73 0.12 -23.76 11.15
N ILE A 74 -0.92 -23.46 11.95
CA ILE A 74 -2.16 -22.87 11.43
C ILE A 74 -1.87 -21.49 10.83
N SER A 75 -1.12 -20.65 11.53
CA SER A 75 -0.73 -19.31 11.05
C SER A 75 0.07 -19.38 9.75
N LEU A 76 0.96 -20.37 9.61
CA LEU A 76 1.68 -20.64 8.37
C LEU A 76 0.76 -21.12 7.24
N GLY A 77 -0.18 -22.01 7.54
CA GLY A 77 -1.16 -22.49 6.56
C GLY A 77 -2.04 -21.34 6.04
N LEU A 78 -2.45 -20.42 6.92
CA LEU A 78 -3.23 -19.23 6.55
C LEU A 78 -2.43 -18.23 5.71
N THR A 79 -1.12 -18.13 5.93
CA THR A 79 -0.23 -17.22 5.19
C THR A 79 0.40 -17.85 3.94
N TRP A 80 0.16 -19.13 3.66
CA TRP A 80 0.74 -19.86 2.52
C TRP A 80 0.54 -19.16 1.18
N ASN A 81 -0.67 -18.64 0.94
CA ASN A 81 -1.03 -18.02 -0.33
C ASN A 81 -0.80 -16.50 -0.37
N VAL A 82 -0.32 -15.91 0.73
CA VAL A 82 0.05 -14.49 0.75
C VAL A 82 1.37 -14.35 0.02
N ARG A 83 1.39 -13.55 -1.05
CA ARG A 83 2.64 -13.14 -1.69
C ARG A 83 3.12 -11.92 -0.93
N ASP A 84 4.31 -12.04 -0.37
CA ASP A 84 4.93 -10.97 0.41
C ASP A 84 6.28 -10.66 -0.22
N SER A 85 6.47 -9.39 -0.54
CA SER A 85 7.64 -8.90 -1.26
C SER A 85 8.71 -8.34 -0.35
N TYR A 86 8.44 -8.26 0.95
CA TYR A 86 9.43 -7.97 1.98
C TYR A 86 10.12 -9.25 2.49
N GLY A 87 9.64 -10.43 2.08
CA GLY A 87 10.23 -11.71 2.48
C GLY A 87 9.98 -12.09 3.95
N ILE A 88 9.10 -11.36 4.65
CA ILE A 88 8.60 -11.66 6.00
C ILE A 88 8.04 -13.09 6.01
N ARG A 89 7.27 -13.47 4.99
CA ARG A 89 6.76 -14.84 4.84
C ARG A 89 7.89 -15.86 4.88
N ASN A 90 8.93 -15.68 4.07
CA ASN A 90 10.05 -16.61 4.02
C ASN A 90 10.81 -16.65 5.36
N SER A 91 10.96 -15.51 6.03
CA SER A 91 11.56 -15.48 7.38
C SER A 91 10.70 -16.21 8.42
N LEU A 92 9.37 -16.07 8.36
CA LEU A 92 8.45 -16.79 9.23
C LEU A 92 8.53 -18.31 9.00
N TRP A 93 8.57 -18.74 7.74
CA TRP A 93 8.79 -20.15 7.39
C TRP A 93 10.11 -20.68 7.91
N ALA A 94 11.22 -19.96 7.69
CA ALA A 94 12.53 -20.35 8.19
C ALA A 94 12.53 -20.45 9.73
N SER A 95 11.92 -19.47 10.40
CA SER A 95 11.82 -19.43 11.87
C SER A 95 11.05 -20.62 12.43
N VAL A 96 9.93 -21.00 11.82
CA VAL A 96 9.15 -22.15 12.27
C VAL A 96 9.84 -23.47 11.91
N LEU A 97 10.39 -23.59 10.70
CA LEU A 97 11.09 -24.82 10.27
C LEU A 97 12.32 -25.12 11.12
N ILE A 98 13.04 -24.09 11.60
CA ILE A 98 14.19 -24.26 12.48
C ILE A 98 13.77 -24.31 13.95
N GLY A 99 12.83 -23.46 14.35
CA GLY A 99 12.35 -23.39 15.74
C GLY A 99 11.66 -24.69 16.16
N PHE A 100 10.80 -25.25 15.32
CA PHE A 100 10.05 -26.48 15.63
C PHE A 100 10.94 -27.64 16.09
N PRO A 101 11.96 -28.09 15.33
CA PRO A 101 12.84 -29.17 15.78
C PRO A 101 13.65 -28.78 17.02
N CYS A 102 14.08 -27.52 17.15
CA CYS A 102 14.78 -27.05 18.35
C CYS A 102 13.90 -27.16 19.61
N TYR A 103 12.61 -26.80 19.53
CA TYR A 103 11.69 -26.95 20.65
C TYR A 103 11.33 -28.40 20.94
N VAL A 104 11.25 -29.27 19.92
CA VAL A 104 11.10 -30.72 20.15
C VAL A 104 12.29 -31.25 20.95
N LEU A 105 13.50 -30.89 20.53
CA LEU A 105 14.74 -31.28 21.22
C LEU A 105 14.83 -30.69 22.62
N TYR A 106 14.39 -29.44 22.81
CA TYR A 106 14.23 -28.83 24.14
C TYR A 106 13.38 -29.70 25.06
N PHE A 107 12.16 -30.07 24.65
CA PHE A 107 11.27 -30.88 25.49
C PHE A 107 11.83 -32.28 25.75
N ILE A 108 12.40 -32.94 24.74
CA ILE A 108 13.07 -34.23 24.89
C ILE A 108 14.21 -34.11 25.90
N TRP A 109 15.02 -33.06 25.80
CA TRP A 109 16.15 -32.81 26.70
C TRP A 109 15.66 -32.62 28.13
N VAL A 110 14.70 -31.72 28.31
CA VAL A 110 14.08 -31.42 29.62
C VAL A 110 13.50 -32.67 30.24
N ILE A 111 12.84 -33.57 29.48
CA ILE A 111 12.14 -34.74 30.04
C ILE A 111 13.10 -35.91 30.30
N LEU A 112 13.96 -36.24 29.33
CA LEU A 112 14.73 -37.49 29.31
C LEU A 112 16.20 -37.31 29.72
N LEU A 113 16.86 -36.23 29.29
CA LEU A 113 18.33 -36.13 29.30
C LEU A 113 18.89 -35.20 30.39
N ASP A 114 18.09 -34.26 30.87
CA ASP A 114 18.50 -33.21 31.81
C ASP A 114 19.21 -33.76 33.05
N ARG A 115 18.70 -34.86 33.63
CA ARG A 115 19.29 -35.48 34.83
C ARG A 115 20.72 -36.00 34.63
N GLN A 116 21.09 -36.37 33.41
CA GLN A 116 22.39 -37.02 33.12
C GLN A 116 23.38 -36.06 32.46
N TYR A 117 22.90 -35.05 31.73
CA TYR A 117 23.72 -34.23 30.86
C TYR A 117 23.64 -32.72 31.10
N ALA A 118 22.86 -32.25 32.09
CA ALA A 118 22.71 -30.82 32.36
C ALA A 118 24.03 -30.09 32.64
N GLU A 119 25.05 -30.77 33.17
CA GLU A 119 26.37 -30.17 33.42
C GLU A 119 27.12 -29.82 32.12
N TYR A 120 26.85 -30.53 31.03
CA TYR A 120 27.55 -30.35 29.75
C TYR A 120 26.74 -29.48 28.78
N TRP A 121 25.42 -29.65 28.78
CA TRP A 121 24.55 -28.97 27.84
C TRP A 121 23.18 -28.71 28.49
N THR A 122 22.86 -27.42 28.62
CA THR A 122 21.60 -26.98 29.19
C THR A 122 20.49 -27.09 28.15
N SER A 123 19.27 -27.41 28.58
CA SER A 123 18.13 -27.53 27.66
C SER A 123 17.88 -26.22 26.89
N GLU A 124 18.11 -25.09 27.56
CA GLU A 124 17.95 -23.72 27.11
C GLU A 124 18.80 -23.41 25.86
N ALA A 125 19.92 -24.12 25.67
CA ALA A 125 20.76 -23.96 24.49
C ALA A 125 19.98 -24.23 23.18
N TRP A 126 19.00 -25.14 23.18
CA TRP A 126 18.15 -25.39 22.02
C TRP A 126 17.28 -24.18 21.66
N VAL A 127 16.75 -23.47 22.67
CA VAL A 127 15.99 -22.24 22.47
C VAL A 127 16.90 -21.11 21.98
N CYS A 128 18.13 -21.02 22.51
CA CYS A 128 19.13 -20.07 22.03
C CYS A 128 19.48 -20.29 20.55
N ILE A 129 19.66 -21.54 20.12
CA ILE A 129 19.91 -21.88 18.70
C ILE A 129 18.75 -21.41 17.83
N ALA A 130 17.50 -21.68 18.23
CA ALA A 130 16.33 -21.21 17.52
C ALA A 130 16.28 -19.67 17.44
N GLY A 131 16.59 -18.98 18.55
CA GLY A 131 16.66 -17.52 18.60
C GLY A 131 17.73 -16.93 17.68
N ILE A 132 18.92 -17.53 17.66
CA ILE A 132 20.00 -17.14 16.73
C ILE A 132 19.54 -17.34 15.29
N ALA A 133 18.91 -18.47 14.97
CA ALA A 133 18.41 -18.72 13.62
C ALA A 133 17.36 -17.69 13.18
N VAL A 134 16.42 -17.34 14.05
CA VAL A 134 15.40 -16.30 13.81
C VAL A 134 16.05 -14.94 13.60
N HIS A 135 17.07 -14.60 14.39
CA HIS A 135 17.80 -13.34 14.24
C HIS A 135 18.59 -13.30 12.92
N LEU A 136 19.25 -14.41 12.56
CA LEU A 136 19.94 -14.53 11.28
C LEU A 136 18.97 -14.39 10.11
N SER A 137 17.81 -15.05 10.15
CA SER A 137 16.84 -15.00 9.05
C SER A 137 16.10 -13.67 8.94
N SER A 138 15.77 -13.03 10.06
CA SER A 138 14.91 -11.84 10.09
C SER A 138 15.68 -10.53 10.07
N VAL A 139 16.95 -10.52 10.48
CA VAL A 139 17.75 -9.30 10.62
C VAL A 139 19.01 -9.38 9.78
N VAL A 140 19.86 -10.39 10.01
CA VAL A 140 21.20 -10.44 9.39
C VAL A 140 21.10 -10.70 7.89
N LEU A 141 20.32 -11.69 7.44
CA LEU A 141 20.20 -12.00 6.02
C LEU A 141 19.60 -10.83 5.20
N PRO A 142 18.51 -10.16 5.62
CA PRO A 142 18.03 -8.96 4.92
C PRO A 142 19.07 -7.83 4.81
N ILE A 143 19.92 -7.66 5.82
CA ILE A 143 20.96 -6.62 5.82
C ILE A 143 22.16 -7.02 4.94
N CYS A 144 22.65 -8.25 5.08
CA CYS A 144 23.86 -8.72 4.38
C CYS A 144 23.60 -9.12 2.93
N TYR A 145 22.42 -9.65 2.66
CA TYR A 145 21.98 -10.06 1.33
C TYR A 145 20.74 -9.27 0.98
N PRO A 146 20.91 -7.96 0.74
CA PRO A 146 19.81 -7.21 0.18
C PRO A 146 19.35 -7.93 -1.09
N PRO A 147 18.03 -8.08 -1.30
CA PRO A 147 17.51 -8.76 -2.47
C PRO A 147 18.27 -8.26 -3.70
N ARG A 148 18.68 -9.14 -4.63
CA ARG A 148 19.44 -8.72 -5.82
C ARG A 148 18.80 -7.55 -6.58
N GLY A 149 17.49 -7.34 -6.42
CA GLY A 149 16.74 -6.18 -6.91
C GLY A 149 16.98 -4.84 -6.20
N TRP A 150 17.63 -4.77 -5.04
CA TRP A 150 17.91 -3.48 -4.36
C TRP A 150 18.92 -2.64 -5.16
N ARG A 151 19.85 -3.29 -5.87
CA ARG A 151 20.72 -2.61 -6.84
C ARG A 151 19.96 -2.12 -8.07
N THR A 152 18.91 -2.83 -8.48
CA THR A 152 18.02 -2.37 -9.55
C THR A 152 17.16 -1.20 -9.08
N GLN A 153 16.81 -1.17 -7.78
CA GLN A 153 16.09 -0.07 -7.14
C GLN A 153 16.91 1.23 -7.03
N LEU A 154 18.24 1.15 -7.19
CA LEU A 154 19.14 2.32 -7.28
C LEU A 154 19.13 2.97 -8.67
N GLN A 155 18.59 2.31 -9.72
CA GLN A 155 18.35 3.00 -10.97
C GLN A 155 17.12 3.90 -10.79
N ALA A 156 17.31 5.20 -11.04
CA ALA A 156 16.23 6.16 -11.06
C ALA A 156 15.11 5.62 -11.99
N PRO A 157 13.87 5.45 -11.49
CA PRO A 157 12.78 4.94 -12.30
C PRO A 157 12.55 5.90 -13.47
N ASP A 158 12.29 5.36 -14.66
CA ASP A 158 11.96 6.17 -15.82
C ASP A 158 10.63 6.90 -15.59
N VAL A 159 10.73 8.20 -15.30
CA VAL A 159 9.61 9.10 -15.02
C VAL A 159 8.58 9.02 -16.14
N VAL A 160 9.02 8.96 -17.39
CA VAL A 160 8.14 8.95 -18.57
C VAL A 160 7.29 7.68 -18.60
N GLN A 161 7.86 6.55 -18.18
CA GLN A 161 7.12 5.29 -18.12
C GLN A 161 6.16 5.25 -16.94
N PHE A 162 6.52 5.86 -15.81
CA PHE A 162 5.62 6.02 -14.68
C PHE A 162 4.42 6.88 -15.06
N GLU A 163 4.65 8.06 -15.64
CA GLU A 163 3.61 8.94 -16.16
C GLU A 163 2.73 8.25 -17.20
N LYS A 164 3.29 7.40 -18.05
CA LYS A 164 2.52 6.61 -19.02
C LYS A 164 1.61 5.58 -18.34
N VAL A 165 2.07 4.94 -17.27
CA VAL A 165 1.24 4.01 -16.47
C VAL A 165 0.12 4.77 -15.79
N LEU A 166 0.42 5.92 -15.19
CA LEU A 166 -0.57 6.79 -14.56
C LEU A 166 -1.60 7.32 -15.58
N SER A 167 -1.17 7.74 -16.77
CA SER A 167 -2.04 8.34 -17.78
C SER A 167 -2.95 7.33 -18.49
N ASN A 168 -2.58 6.05 -18.52
CA ASN A 168 -3.36 5.00 -19.15
C ASN A 168 -4.24 4.26 -18.11
N PRO A 169 -5.58 4.38 -18.15
CA PRO A 169 -6.45 3.85 -17.10
C PRO A 169 -6.36 2.32 -16.96
N ALA A 170 -6.10 1.60 -18.05
CA ALA A 170 -5.95 0.15 -17.99
C ALA A 170 -4.62 -0.26 -17.33
N LEU A 171 -3.52 0.45 -17.61
CA LEU A 171 -2.24 0.21 -16.94
C LEU A 171 -2.29 0.64 -15.48
N PHE A 172 -2.91 1.77 -15.18
CA PHE A 172 -3.09 2.25 -13.83
C PHE A 172 -3.94 1.29 -12.99
N ALA A 173 -5.03 0.74 -13.53
CA ALA A 173 -5.82 -0.27 -12.84
C ALA A 173 -5.01 -1.55 -12.52
N ARG A 174 -4.16 -1.99 -13.46
CA ARG A 174 -3.22 -3.10 -13.21
C ARG A 174 -2.20 -2.74 -12.13
N PHE A 175 -1.71 -1.50 -12.13
CA PHE A 175 -0.78 -1.01 -11.13
C PHE A 175 -1.43 -0.91 -9.73
N CYS A 176 -2.66 -0.43 -9.63
CA CYS A 176 -3.43 -0.41 -8.37
C CYS A 176 -3.61 -1.82 -7.80
N ARG A 177 -3.95 -2.79 -8.66
CA ARG A 177 -4.04 -4.20 -8.25
C ARG A 177 -2.69 -4.72 -7.74
N TYR A 178 -1.61 -4.40 -8.44
CA TYR A 178 -0.27 -4.75 -8.01
C TYR A 178 0.06 -4.14 -6.64
N CYS A 179 -0.21 -2.85 -6.43
CA CYS A 179 -0.03 -2.19 -5.12
C CYS A 179 -0.86 -2.82 -4.01
N ALA A 180 -2.10 -3.25 -4.30
CA ALA A 180 -2.92 -3.97 -3.34
C ALA A 180 -2.37 -5.36 -2.98
N GLU A 181 -1.79 -6.08 -3.95
CA GLU A 181 -1.11 -7.35 -3.71
C GLU A 181 0.19 -7.16 -2.90
N GLU A 182 0.82 -5.98 -3.00
CA GLU A 182 2.04 -5.58 -2.29
C GLU A 182 1.80 -4.84 -0.96
N PHE A 183 0.55 -4.76 -0.48
CA PHE A 183 0.18 -4.03 0.74
C PHE A 183 0.57 -2.55 0.74
N CYS A 184 0.47 -1.88 -0.42
CA CYS A 184 0.71 -0.44 -0.56
C CYS A 184 -0.43 0.27 -1.33
N ALA A 185 -1.65 -0.27 -1.26
CA ALA A 185 -2.84 0.25 -1.94
C ALA A 185 -3.24 1.66 -1.48
N GLU A 186 -2.89 2.05 -0.26
CA GLU A 186 -3.14 3.37 0.30
C GLU A 186 -2.58 4.49 -0.59
N HIS A 187 -1.42 4.28 -1.21
CA HIS A 187 -0.80 5.28 -2.08
C HIS A 187 -1.53 5.45 -3.41
N THR A 188 -1.91 4.35 -4.08
CA THR A 188 -2.68 4.46 -5.33
C THR A 188 -4.09 4.99 -5.07
N ARG A 189 -4.68 4.61 -3.93
CA ARG A 189 -6.00 5.08 -3.52
C ARG A 189 -6.00 6.57 -3.17
N PHE A 190 -4.95 7.04 -2.52
CA PHE A 190 -4.71 8.47 -2.29
C PHE A 190 -4.78 9.25 -3.61
N VAL A 191 -4.08 8.78 -4.65
CA VAL A 191 -4.02 9.45 -5.96
C VAL A 191 -5.41 9.49 -6.64
N GLU A 192 -6.16 8.39 -6.61
CA GLU A 192 -7.54 8.33 -7.14
C GLU A 192 -8.47 9.31 -6.43
N ASP A 193 -8.52 9.24 -5.10
CA ASP A 193 -9.45 10.04 -4.30
C ASP A 193 -9.05 11.53 -4.33
N TYR A 194 -7.75 11.84 -4.45
CA TYR A 194 -7.28 13.21 -4.66
C TYR A 194 -7.73 13.78 -6.00
N GLN A 195 -7.70 12.99 -7.08
CA GLN A 195 -8.20 13.43 -8.38
C GLN A 195 -9.71 13.65 -8.36
N ALA A 196 -10.46 12.75 -7.72
CA ALA A 196 -11.89 12.94 -7.51
C ALA A 196 -12.17 14.24 -6.74
N LEU A 197 -11.37 14.54 -5.70
CA LEU A 197 -11.47 15.79 -4.94
C LEU A 197 -11.22 17.03 -5.80
N LYS A 198 -10.24 16.99 -6.71
CA LYS A 198 -9.96 18.08 -7.66
C LYS A 198 -11.08 18.26 -8.69
N VAL A 199 -11.71 17.18 -9.17
CA VAL A 199 -12.87 17.26 -10.07
C VAL A 199 -14.05 17.92 -9.35
N MET A 200 -14.37 17.50 -8.12
CA MET A 200 -15.43 18.13 -7.32
C MET A 200 -15.17 19.62 -7.09
N ALA A 201 -13.92 20.00 -6.83
CA ALA A 201 -13.54 21.40 -6.70
C ALA A 201 -13.88 22.21 -7.95
N ILE A 202 -13.52 21.71 -9.13
CA ILE A 202 -13.74 22.43 -10.38
C ILE A 202 -15.22 22.56 -10.70
N GLU A 203 -15.99 21.51 -10.51
CA GLU A 203 -17.44 21.54 -10.70
C GLU A 203 -18.08 22.61 -9.80
N ALA A 204 -17.68 22.68 -8.53
CA ALA A 204 -18.17 23.72 -7.61
C ALA A 204 -17.78 25.14 -8.03
N PHE A 205 -16.63 25.33 -8.69
CA PHE A 205 -16.22 26.64 -9.20
C PHE A 205 -16.93 27.03 -10.49
N LYS A 206 -17.24 26.07 -11.37
CA LYS A 206 -18.02 26.34 -12.59
C LYS A 206 -19.38 26.95 -12.27
N ASP A 207 -20.03 26.46 -11.22
CA ASP A 207 -21.33 26.97 -10.77
C ASP A 207 -21.24 28.42 -10.22
N GLN A 208 -20.06 28.86 -9.77
CA GLN A 208 -19.86 30.22 -9.26
C GLN A 208 -19.58 31.25 -10.37
N PHE A 209 -19.08 30.82 -11.53
CA PHE A 209 -18.70 31.69 -12.63
C PHE A 209 -19.39 31.32 -13.96
N PRO A 210 -20.74 31.31 -14.01
CA PRO A 210 -21.48 30.88 -15.20
C PRO A 210 -21.28 31.79 -16.43
N GLU A 211 -20.79 33.02 -16.26
CA GLU A 211 -20.72 34.02 -17.34
C GLU A 211 -19.48 33.90 -18.24
N GLN A 212 -18.46 33.12 -17.86
CA GLN A 212 -17.19 33.06 -18.61
C GLN A 212 -17.18 31.99 -19.72
N ASP A 213 -18.09 31.02 -19.67
CA ASP A 213 -18.19 29.96 -20.70
C ASP A 213 -18.71 30.47 -22.05
N GLN A 214 -19.41 31.62 -22.09
CA GLN A 214 -19.88 32.21 -23.36
C GLN A 214 -18.74 32.71 -24.26
N PHE A 215 -17.56 33.01 -23.71
CA PHE A 215 -16.42 33.49 -24.51
C PHE A 215 -15.54 32.35 -25.06
N LEU A 216 -15.48 31.20 -24.38
CA LEU A 216 -14.66 30.06 -24.80
C LEU A 216 -15.30 29.25 -25.94
N ASP A 217 -16.63 29.19 -26.01
CA ASP A 217 -17.34 28.51 -27.10
C ASP A 217 -17.26 29.26 -28.44
N GLN A 218 -16.95 30.56 -28.43
CA GLN A 218 -16.89 31.36 -29.66
C GLN A 218 -15.62 31.12 -30.47
N ASP A 219 -14.51 30.70 -29.85
CA ASP A 219 -13.20 30.49 -30.50
C ASP A 219 -12.87 29.02 -30.81
N LEU A 220 -13.64 28.06 -30.28
CA LEU A 220 -13.47 26.61 -30.55
C LEU A 220 -14.25 26.10 -31.78
N SER A 221 -14.82 27.00 -32.59
CA SER A 221 -15.55 26.65 -33.82
C SER A 221 -14.66 26.24 -35.01
N GLN A 222 -13.35 26.05 -34.81
CA GLN A 222 -12.50 25.30 -35.75
C GLN A 222 -12.56 23.80 -35.42
N PRO A 223 -12.95 22.91 -36.36
CA PRO A 223 -13.14 21.50 -36.08
C PRO A 223 -11.79 20.80 -35.88
N ALA A 224 -11.37 20.64 -34.63
CA ALA A 224 -10.37 19.66 -34.27
C ALA A 224 -10.98 18.26 -34.46
N SER A 225 -10.59 17.58 -35.54
CA SER A 225 -10.97 16.18 -35.81
C SER A 225 -10.34 15.26 -34.76
N ILE A 226 -10.97 15.14 -33.59
CA ILE A 226 -10.63 14.13 -32.60
C ILE A 226 -11.60 12.96 -32.82
N TYR A 227 -11.08 11.92 -33.46
CA TYR A 227 -11.71 10.62 -33.59
C TYR A 227 -11.97 10.03 -32.19
N TYR A 228 -13.18 10.20 -31.67
CA TYR A 228 -13.75 9.28 -30.70
C TYR A 228 -14.45 8.16 -31.47
N ALA A 229 -13.79 7.00 -31.55
CA ALA A 229 -14.43 5.78 -32.02
C ALA A 229 -15.48 5.35 -30.98
N SER A 230 -16.73 5.72 -31.22
CA SER A 230 -17.90 5.23 -30.50
C SER A 230 -18.30 3.84 -31.04
N PRO A 231 -18.34 2.77 -30.23
CA PRO A 231 -18.86 1.49 -30.70
C PRO A 231 -20.37 1.46 -30.50
N SER A 232 -21.11 1.88 -31.53
CA SER A 232 -22.56 1.65 -31.64
C SER A 232 -22.91 1.15 -33.04
N ASN A 233 -22.97 -0.16 -33.22
CA ASN A 233 -24.05 -0.84 -33.98
C ASN A 233 -23.79 -2.34 -34.09
N ARG A 234 -24.61 -3.15 -33.41
CA ARG A 234 -25.14 -4.42 -33.97
C ARG A 234 -26.50 -4.71 -33.35
N ASN A 235 -27.55 -4.31 -34.06
CA ASN A 235 -28.82 -5.02 -34.05
C ASN A 235 -29.01 -5.65 -35.43
N LEU A 236 -29.21 -6.97 -35.48
CA LEU A 236 -30.12 -7.67 -36.41
C LEU A 236 -30.14 -9.18 -36.12
N LEU A 237 -31.19 -9.59 -35.40
CA LEU A 237 -32.05 -10.77 -35.55
C LEU A 237 -31.48 -12.11 -36.04
N GLU A 238 -31.57 -13.14 -35.19
CA GLU A 238 -32.19 -14.45 -35.52
C GLU A 238 -32.61 -15.23 -34.25
N PRO A 239 -33.62 -16.12 -34.30
CA PRO A 239 -34.35 -16.61 -33.13
C PRO A 239 -34.00 -18.03 -32.64
N ALA A 240 -34.26 -18.22 -31.33
CA ALA A 240 -34.70 -19.42 -30.62
C ALA A 240 -33.81 -20.68 -30.56
N SER A 241 -33.34 -20.99 -29.35
CA SER A 241 -33.32 -22.34 -28.76
C SER A 241 -33.19 -22.25 -27.22
N PRO A 242 -33.99 -22.97 -26.41
CA PRO A 242 -34.00 -22.83 -24.96
C PRO A 242 -33.17 -23.91 -24.26
N LEU A 243 -32.18 -23.55 -23.44
CA LEU A 243 -31.44 -24.46 -22.56
C LEU A 243 -30.78 -23.69 -21.38
N PRO A 244 -30.44 -24.35 -20.25
CA PRO A 244 -31.27 -24.40 -19.06
C PRO A 244 -30.81 -23.45 -17.94
N LEU A 245 -31.76 -23.20 -17.04
CA LEU A 245 -31.66 -22.38 -15.84
C LEU A 245 -30.51 -22.79 -14.91
N ILE A 246 -29.36 -22.11 -15.02
CA ILE A 246 -28.30 -22.20 -14.02
C ILE A 246 -28.63 -21.22 -12.88
N LYS A 247 -28.95 -21.80 -11.73
CA LYS A 247 -29.23 -21.12 -10.47
C LYS A 247 -27.97 -20.39 -9.97
N MET A 248 -27.80 -19.12 -10.35
CA MET A 248 -26.75 -18.25 -9.80
C MET A 248 -27.02 -18.00 -8.31
N ARG A 249 -26.09 -18.46 -7.47
CA ARG A 249 -25.97 -18.06 -6.07
C ARG A 249 -25.49 -16.61 -6.03
N SER A 250 -26.33 -15.73 -5.51
CA SER A 250 -26.01 -14.34 -5.18
C SER A 250 -24.92 -14.28 -4.10
N SER A 251 -23.72 -13.86 -4.48
CA SER A 251 -22.75 -13.24 -3.59
C SER A 251 -22.37 -11.92 -4.23
N VAL A 252 -23.16 -10.88 -3.97
CA VAL A 252 -22.87 -9.50 -4.34
C VAL A 252 -21.78 -8.99 -3.41
N THR A 253 -20.52 -9.25 -3.77
CA THR A 253 -19.44 -8.32 -3.49
C THR A 253 -19.38 -7.43 -4.72
N THR A 254 -19.89 -6.21 -4.61
CA THR A 254 -19.75 -5.17 -5.62
C THR A 254 -18.28 -5.06 -6.01
N ASP A 255 -17.96 -5.34 -7.28
CA ASP A 255 -16.68 -5.01 -7.89
C ASP A 255 -16.51 -3.49 -7.82
N VAL A 256 -15.81 -3.02 -6.78
CA VAL A 256 -15.44 -1.61 -6.54
C VAL A 256 -14.60 -1.02 -7.69
N TYR A 257 -14.21 -1.85 -8.67
CA TYR A 257 -13.40 -1.48 -9.82
C TYR A 257 -14.16 -1.42 -11.16
N SER A 258 -15.49 -1.42 -11.14
CA SER A 258 -16.29 -1.41 -12.38
C SER A 258 -16.47 -0.02 -13.01
N VAL A 259 -16.10 1.05 -12.29
CA VAL A 259 -16.03 2.41 -12.84
C VAL A 259 -14.58 2.68 -13.26
N PRO A 260 -14.30 3.00 -14.53
CA PRO A 260 -12.95 3.36 -14.95
C PRO A 260 -12.50 4.59 -14.15
N PRO A 261 -11.29 4.58 -13.55
CA PRO A 261 -10.81 5.71 -12.79
C PRO A 261 -10.72 6.95 -13.69
N PRO A 262 -10.99 8.16 -13.14
CA PRO A 262 -10.74 9.40 -13.86
C PRO A 262 -9.29 9.41 -14.35
N THR A 263 -9.08 9.74 -15.63
CA THR A 263 -7.74 9.71 -16.23
C THR A 263 -6.86 10.80 -15.62
N ILE A 264 -5.61 10.46 -15.28
CA ILE A 264 -4.64 11.38 -14.65
C ILE A 264 -4.32 12.60 -15.55
N SER A 265 -4.58 12.50 -16.85
CA SER A 265 -4.58 13.60 -17.81
C SER A 265 -5.41 14.82 -17.38
N ILE A 266 -6.40 14.62 -16.51
CA ILE A 266 -7.26 15.71 -16.03
C ILE A 266 -6.39 16.73 -15.28
N SER A 267 -5.39 16.34 -14.48
CA SER A 267 -4.57 17.30 -13.70
C SER A 267 -3.84 18.34 -14.56
N GLY A 268 -3.47 18.01 -15.80
CA GLY A 268 -2.87 18.97 -16.75
C GLY A 268 -3.88 19.98 -17.30
N SER A 269 -5.07 19.50 -17.69
CA SER A 269 -6.19 20.35 -18.10
C SER A 269 -6.71 21.23 -16.96
N ILE A 270 -6.67 20.72 -15.74
CA ILE A 270 -7.04 21.45 -14.51
C ILE A 270 -6.09 22.61 -14.24
N ASN A 271 -4.78 22.33 -14.25
CA ASN A 271 -3.80 23.40 -14.10
C ASN A 271 -4.03 24.46 -15.18
N ARG A 272 -4.25 24.05 -16.43
CA ARG A 272 -4.56 24.99 -17.51
C ARG A 272 -5.81 25.83 -17.25
N PHE A 273 -6.89 25.24 -16.74
CA PHE A 273 -8.12 25.97 -16.38
C PHE A 273 -7.87 27.05 -15.32
N PHE A 274 -7.16 26.72 -14.23
CA PHE A 274 -6.83 27.68 -13.18
C PHE A 274 -5.76 28.71 -13.58
N PHE A 275 -4.89 28.38 -14.55
CA PHE A 275 -3.93 29.34 -15.08
C PHE A 275 -4.56 30.32 -16.08
N LEU A 276 -5.48 29.85 -16.94
CA LEU A 276 -6.17 30.68 -17.92
C LEU A 276 -7.13 31.70 -17.28
N SER A 277 -7.67 31.44 -16.09
CA SER A 277 -8.51 32.41 -15.38
C SER A 277 -7.73 33.63 -14.86
N ASN A 278 -6.40 33.58 -14.85
CA ASN A 278 -5.53 34.61 -14.26
C ASN A 278 -4.67 35.37 -15.28
N GLU A 279 -4.68 35.01 -16.57
CA GLU A 279 -3.96 35.78 -17.61
C GLU A 279 -4.88 36.87 -18.19
N GLU A 280 -4.77 38.09 -17.66
CA GLU A 280 -5.17 39.29 -18.41
C GLU A 280 -4.17 39.51 -19.57
N PRO A 281 -4.64 39.82 -20.79
CA PRO A 281 -3.74 40.05 -21.91
C PRO A 281 -2.93 41.33 -21.68
N GLU A 282 -1.65 41.17 -21.32
CA GLU A 282 -0.68 42.25 -21.38
C GLU A 282 -0.53 42.70 -22.84
N SER A 283 -1.17 43.82 -23.16
CA SER A 283 -0.97 44.57 -24.39
C SER A 283 0.47 45.10 -24.42
N GLU A 284 1.38 44.37 -25.07
CA GLU A 284 2.69 44.87 -25.49
C GLU A 284 2.49 46.02 -26.51
N ALA A 285 2.45 47.26 -26.00
CA ALA A 285 2.62 48.46 -26.80
C ALA A 285 4.05 48.98 -26.62
N GLU A 286 4.86 48.71 -27.63
CA GLU A 286 6.19 49.26 -27.87
C GLU A 286 6.11 50.80 -28.02
N THR A 287 6.77 51.59 -27.17
CA THR A 287 7.16 52.97 -27.54
C THR A 287 8.42 53.44 -26.81
N THR A 288 9.44 53.71 -27.60
CA THR A 288 10.68 54.42 -27.27
C THR A 288 10.42 55.92 -27.07
N GLY A 289 11.01 56.55 -26.04
CA GLY A 289 11.03 58.02 -25.93
C GLY A 289 11.43 58.58 -24.57
N ILE A 290 12.66 59.09 -24.48
CA ILE A 290 13.22 59.88 -23.36
C ILE A 290 12.51 61.24 -23.28
N VAL A 291 11.99 61.67 -22.11
CA VAL A 291 12.14 63.03 -21.52
C VAL A 291 11.68 63.02 -20.05
N GLN A 292 12.48 63.70 -19.24
CA GLN A 292 12.44 63.94 -17.80
C GLN A 292 11.43 65.05 -17.43
N ALA A 293 10.49 64.82 -16.50
CA ALA A 293 9.94 65.84 -15.59
C ALA A 293 9.08 65.22 -14.47
N SER A 294 9.31 65.70 -13.26
CA SER A 294 8.75 65.31 -11.96
C SER A 294 7.30 65.75 -11.73
N ILE A 295 6.42 64.81 -11.32
CA ILE A 295 5.16 65.05 -10.59
C ILE A 295 4.91 63.85 -9.63
N PRO A 296 4.57 64.06 -8.33
CA PRO A 296 4.20 62.97 -7.44
C PRO A 296 2.72 62.63 -7.64
N LYS A 297 2.45 61.58 -8.43
CA LYS A 297 1.13 60.96 -8.51
C LYS A 297 1.15 59.72 -7.63
N SER A 298 0.27 59.69 -6.64
CA SER A 298 -0.01 58.51 -5.83
C SER A 298 -0.50 57.41 -6.76
N VAL A 299 0.41 56.51 -7.14
CA VAL A 299 0.15 55.30 -7.91
C VAL A 299 -0.13 54.22 -6.88
N HIS A 300 -1.40 53.82 -6.75
CA HIS A 300 -1.71 52.54 -6.13
C HIS A 300 -0.99 51.46 -6.94
N PRO A 301 -0.17 50.60 -6.32
CA PRO A 301 0.44 49.49 -7.03
C PRO A 301 -0.68 48.64 -7.66
N PRO A 302 -0.53 48.20 -8.92
CA PRO A 302 -1.48 47.28 -9.53
C PRO A 302 -1.64 46.06 -8.62
N PRO A 303 -2.87 45.53 -8.46
CA PRO A 303 -3.10 44.36 -7.64
C PRO A 303 -2.17 43.25 -8.14
N THR A 304 -1.28 42.79 -7.27
CA THR A 304 -0.37 41.70 -7.59
C THR A 304 -1.24 40.49 -7.97
N PRO A 305 -1.01 39.84 -9.12
CA PRO A 305 -1.83 38.72 -9.56
C PRO A 305 -1.85 37.70 -8.42
N THR A 306 -3.04 37.50 -7.86
CA THR A 306 -3.24 36.60 -6.73
C THR A 306 -2.87 35.21 -7.23
N ARG A 307 -1.83 34.62 -6.65
CA ARG A 307 -1.34 33.31 -7.06
C ARG A 307 -2.49 32.33 -6.87
N ALA A 308 -2.73 31.47 -7.86
CA ALA A 308 -3.81 30.47 -7.82
C ALA A 308 -3.79 29.56 -6.57
N ALA A 309 -2.67 29.56 -5.82
CA ALA A 309 -2.49 28.90 -4.52
C ALA A 309 -3.44 29.41 -3.41
N ASP A 310 -4.01 30.61 -3.54
CA ASP A 310 -4.81 31.22 -2.48
C ASP A 310 -6.33 31.12 -2.71
N LEU A 311 -6.78 30.33 -3.70
CA LEU A 311 -8.20 30.14 -3.95
C LEU A 311 -8.84 29.34 -2.78
N PRO A 312 -9.77 29.96 -2.02
CA PRO A 312 -10.40 29.29 -0.88
C PRO A 312 -11.33 28.18 -1.38
N VAL A 313 -11.35 27.05 -0.69
CA VAL A 313 -12.26 25.95 -1.01
C VAL A 313 -13.71 26.38 -0.70
N PRO A 314 -14.67 26.17 -1.61
CA PRO A 314 -16.08 26.41 -1.34
C PRO A 314 -16.57 25.66 -0.09
N ASP A 315 -17.38 26.30 0.76
CA ASP A 315 -17.83 25.71 2.03
C ASP A 315 -18.51 24.34 1.87
N ALA A 316 -19.21 24.13 0.75
CA ALA A 316 -19.85 22.86 0.41
C ALA A 316 -18.86 21.68 0.27
N LEU A 317 -17.58 21.95 -0.03
CA LEU A 317 -16.54 20.95 -0.23
C LEU A 317 -15.64 20.71 0.99
N LYS A 318 -15.69 21.58 2.00
CA LYS A 318 -14.92 21.40 3.25
C LYS A 318 -15.12 20.00 3.88
N PRO A 319 -16.33 19.40 3.91
CA PRO A 319 -16.51 18.04 4.42
C PRO A 319 -15.73 16.97 3.62
N SER A 320 -15.63 17.13 2.30
CA SER A 320 -14.86 16.22 1.44
C SER A 320 -13.36 16.33 1.68
N PHE A 321 -12.84 17.55 1.87
CA PHE A 321 -11.45 17.79 2.25
C PHE A 321 -11.13 17.19 3.63
N CYS A 322 -12.04 17.36 4.60
CA CYS A 322 -11.89 16.77 5.93
C CYS A 322 -11.90 15.23 5.88
N THR A 323 -12.80 14.65 5.08
CA THR A 323 -12.85 13.19 4.88
C THR A 323 -11.55 12.67 4.25
N PHE A 324 -11.00 13.38 3.26
CA PHE A 324 -9.72 13.03 2.65
C PHE A 324 -8.58 13.05 3.67
N PHE A 325 -8.49 14.10 4.49
CA PHE A 325 -7.50 14.20 5.56
C PHE A 325 -7.61 13.06 6.59
N ASN A 326 -8.80 12.79 7.11
CA ASN A 326 -9.02 11.73 8.10
C ASN A 326 -8.76 10.32 7.54
N THR A 327 -8.89 10.14 6.23
CA THR A 327 -8.68 8.84 5.57
C THR A 327 -7.20 8.56 5.33
N PHE A 328 -6.43 9.58 4.93
CA PHE A 328 -5.07 9.39 4.42
C PHE A 328 -3.95 10.10 5.18
N ILE A 329 -4.24 11.14 5.96
CA ILE A 329 -3.21 12.05 6.51
C ILE A 329 -3.23 12.04 8.05
N GLU A 330 -4.40 11.88 8.66
CA GLU A 330 -4.52 11.82 10.11
C GLU A 330 -3.71 10.66 10.72
N SER A 331 -3.08 10.91 11.86
CA SER A 331 -2.27 9.92 12.56
C SER A 331 -3.16 8.75 13.03
N GLY A 332 -2.87 7.54 12.58
CA GLY A 332 -3.69 6.36 12.86
C GLY A 332 -4.88 6.17 11.91
N ALA A 333 -4.95 6.96 10.83
CA ALA A 333 -5.93 6.78 9.78
C ALA A 333 -5.84 5.38 9.14
N THR A 334 -6.97 4.85 8.68
CA THR A 334 -7.03 3.48 8.13
C THR A 334 -6.17 3.29 6.89
N LEU A 335 -6.01 4.34 6.08
CA LEU A 335 -5.17 4.36 4.88
C LEU A 335 -4.11 5.46 5.00
N GLN A 336 -3.56 5.65 6.21
CA GLN A 336 -2.54 6.65 6.47
C GLN A 336 -1.38 6.50 5.48
N ALA A 337 -1.18 7.50 4.63
CA ALA A 337 -0.06 7.60 3.72
C ALA A 337 1.23 7.90 4.50
N ASN A 338 2.34 7.32 4.06
CA ASN A 338 3.63 7.50 4.71
C ASN A 338 4.28 8.84 4.32
N LEU A 339 3.70 9.94 4.81
CA LEU A 339 4.14 11.31 4.53
C LEU A 339 5.16 11.82 5.55
N ASN A 340 5.96 12.80 5.14
CA ASN A 340 6.83 13.55 6.04
C ASN A 340 5.99 14.32 7.08
N GLU A 341 6.42 14.28 8.34
CA GLU A 341 5.77 14.93 9.47
C GLU A 341 5.56 16.43 9.23
N ASP A 342 6.49 17.11 8.56
CA ASP A 342 6.37 18.55 8.27
C ASP A 342 5.16 18.86 7.36
N ILE A 343 4.89 17.99 6.38
CA ILE A 343 3.74 18.11 5.47
C ILE A 343 2.44 17.86 6.25
N VAL A 344 2.42 16.83 7.11
CA VAL A 344 1.27 16.50 7.96
C VAL A 344 0.94 17.65 8.91
N ILE A 345 1.93 18.22 9.59
CA ILE A 345 1.77 19.36 10.50
C ILE A 345 1.25 20.59 9.74
N SER A 346 1.80 20.89 8.57
CA SER A 346 1.37 22.01 7.73
C SER A 346 -0.11 21.90 7.34
N ILE A 347 -0.52 20.74 6.84
CA ILE A 347 -1.91 20.46 6.44
C ILE A 347 -2.84 20.54 7.65
N ARG A 348 -2.47 19.90 8.76
CA ARG A 348 -3.25 19.92 10.01
C ARG A 348 -3.47 21.33 10.51
N ARG A 349 -2.41 22.15 10.55
CA ARG A 349 -2.49 23.56 10.95
C ARG A 349 -3.45 24.34 10.05
N LYS A 350 -3.39 24.16 8.72
CA LYS A 350 -4.32 24.82 7.78
C LYS A 350 -5.77 24.45 8.08
N MET A 351 -6.05 23.17 8.35
CA MET A 351 -7.39 22.70 8.70
C MET A 351 -7.88 23.22 10.06
N GLU A 352 -7.03 23.24 11.09
CA GLU A 352 -7.35 23.78 12.42
C GLU A 352 -7.70 25.27 12.38
N LEU A 353 -7.09 26.02 11.46
CA LEU A 353 -7.36 27.44 11.24
C LEU A 353 -8.52 27.71 10.26
N ASP A 354 -9.23 26.68 9.80
CA ASP A 354 -10.27 26.76 8.75
C ASP A 354 -9.75 27.39 7.43
N GLN A 355 -8.45 27.27 7.16
CA GLN A 355 -7.77 27.81 5.98
C GLN A 355 -7.66 26.74 4.89
N TYR A 356 -8.80 26.36 4.31
CA TYR A 356 -8.86 25.39 3.22
C TYR A 356 -8.47 26.04 1.89
N SER A 357 -7.39 25.56 1.27
CA SER A 357 -6.96 25.96 -0.08
C SER A 357 -7.00 24.77 -1.04
N LEU A 358 -7.24 25.03 -2.33
CA LEU A 358 -7.32 23.99 -3.37
C LEU A 358 -6.04 23.19 -3.60
N ASP A 359 -4.91 23.75 -3.17
CA ASP A 359 -3.58 23.18 -3.31
C ASP A 359 -3.04 22.59 -1.99
N MET A 360 -3.83 22.60 -0.92
CA MET A 360 -3.32 22.26 0.42
C MET A 360 -2.73 20.85 0.54
N PHE A 361 -3.08 19.93 -0.37
CA PHE A 361 -2.56 18.57 -0.41
C PHE A 361 -1.56 18.30 -1.56
N GLU A 362 -1.13 19.31 -2.33
CA GLU A 362 -0.21 19.08 -3.47
C GLU A 362 1.18 18.58 -3.04
N ASP A 363 1.69 19.03 -1.88
CA ASP A 363 2.97 18.52 -1.35
C ASP A 363 2.84 17.05 -0.91
N ALA A 364 1.74 16.70 -0.25
CA ALA A 364 1.44 15.30 0.10
C ALA A 364 1.31 14.42 -1.14
N LYS A 365 0.59 14.90 -2.17
CA LYS A 365 0.47 14.20 -3.46
C LYS A 365 1.82 13.98 -4.12
N ARG A 366 2.71 14.98 -4.11
CA ARG A 366 4.06 14.85 -4.69
C ARG A 366 4.85 13.75 -3.98
N GLU A 367 4.84 13.74 -2.65
CA GLU A 367 5.52 12.72 -1.86
C GLU A 367 4.93 11.32 -2.10
N VAL A 368 3.59 11.18 -2.18
CA VAL A 368 2.95 9.91 -2.52
C VAL A 368 3.33 9.42 -3.91
N LEU A 369 3.41 10.32 -4.90
CA LEU A 369 3.85 9.96 -6.26
C LEU A 369 5.31 9.52 -6.28
N GLU A 370 6.18 10.18 -5.52
CA GLU A 370 7.57 9.76 -5.34
C GLU A 370 7.65 8.36 -4.70
N LEU A 371 6.89 8.11 -3.63
CA LEU A 371 6.82 6.79 -2.98
C LEU A 371 6.36 5.71 -3.97
N LEU A 372 5.33 5.97 -4.76
CA LEU A 372 4.85 5.06 -5.81
C LEU A 372 5.92 4.80 -6.87
N GLN A 373 6.62 5.84 -7.31
CA GLN A 373 7.62 5.77 -8.36
C GLN A 373 8.86 4.98 -7.94
N PHE A 374 9.41 5.27 -6.75
CA PHE A 374 10.67 4.67 -6.27
C PHE A 374 10.50 3.27 -5.66
N ASN A 375 9.28 2.88 -5.29
CA ASN A 375 9.05 1.62 -4.60
C ASN A 375 8.23 0.61 -5.44
N PRO A 376 6.88 0.63 -5.46
CA PRO A 376 6.12 -0.39 -6.18
C PRO A 376 6.28 -0.31 -7.70
N PHE A 377 6.49 0.87 -8.29
CA PHE A 377 6.56 1.01 -9.73
C PHE A 377 7.75 0.28 -10.37
N VAL A 378 8.95 0.34 -9.77
CA VAL A 378 10.14 -0.34 -10.31
C VAL A 378 9.90 -1.85 -10.46
N ARG A 379 9.27 -2.46 -9.44
CA ARG A 379 8.93 -3.89 -9.45
C ARG A 379 7.83 -4.20 -10.44
N PHE A 380 6.78 -3.39 -10.47
CA PHE A 380 5.69 -3.53 -11.43
C PHE A 380 6.19 -3.43 -12.87
N HIS A 381 7.08 -2.49 -13.15
CA HIS A 381 7.67 -2.29 -14.45
C HIS A 381 8.51 -3.50 -14.89
N THR A 382 9.32 -4.05 -13.99
CA THR A 382 10.08 -5.29 -14.23
C THR A 382 9.14 -6.46 -14.60
N LEU A 383 7.98 -6.56 -13.93
CA LEU A 383 6.96 -7.56 -14.27
C LEU A 383 6.37 -7.33 -15.67
N LEU A 384 6.06 -6.09 -16.02
CA LEU A 384 5.57 -5.74 -17.36
C LEU A 384 6.59 -6.06 -18.46
N GLU A 385 7.88 -5.82 -18.22
CA GLU A 385 8.93 -6.17 -19.17
C GLU A 385 9.04 -7.69 -19.34
N HIS A 386 8.99 -8.44 -18.25
CA HIS A 386 9.02 -9.89 -18.29
C HIS A 386 7.81 -10.48 -19.05
N GLU A 387 6.61 -9.96 -18.81
CA GLU A 387 5.40 -10.34 -19.56
C GLU A 387 5.52 -10.04 -21.07
N LYS A 388 6.12 -8.89 -21.44
CA LYS A 388 6.36 -8.54 -22.85
C LYS A 388 7.33 -9.53 -23.50
N VAL A 389 8.39 -9.95 -22.81
CA VAL A 389 9.35 -10.95 -23.31
C VAL A 389 8.68 -12.29 -23.53
N ILE A 390 7.89 -12.77 -22.56
CA ILE A 390 7.12 -14.03 -22.69
C ILE A 390 6.14 -13.98 -23.85
N SER A 391 5.43 -12.85 -24.01
CA SER A 391 4.44 -12.67 -25.07
C SER A 391 5.09 -12.68 -26.46
N ARG A 392 6.28 -12.08 -26.60
CA ARG A 392 7.06 -12.12 -27.84
C ARG A 392 7.56 -13.53 -28.15
N GLY A 393 8.18 -14.21 -27.18
CA GLY A 393 8.68 -15.57 -27.36
C GLY A 393 7.56 -16.56 -27.72
N SER A 394 6.39 -16.42 -27.11
CA SER A 394 5.22 -17.25 -27.44
C SER A 394 4.75 -17.01 -28.88
N SER A 395 4.71 -15.75 -29.34
CA SER A 395 4.29 -15.44 -30.71
C SER A 395 5.26 -15.96 -31.77
N GLU A 396 6.57 -15.94 -31.49
CA GLU A 396 7.59 -16.50 -32.38
C GLU A 396 7.51 -18.02 -32.45
N ASP A 397 7.32 -18.71 -31.31
CA ASP A 397 7.14 -20.16 -31.25
C ASP A 397 5.89 -20.64 -32.02
N TYR A 398 4.78 -19.90 -31.93
CA TYR A 398 3.58 -20.19 -32.70
C TYR A 398 3.81 -19.98 -34.21
N ASN A 399 4.55 -18.94 -34.60
CA ASN A 399 4.86 -18.68 -36.01
C ASN A 399 5.84 -19.74 -36.57
N GLU A 400 6.85 -20.16 -35.80
CA GLU A 400 7.76 -21.24 -36.20
C GLU A 400 7.07 -22.59 -36.31
N ARG A 401 6.16 -22.95 -35.38
CA ARG A 401 5.37 -24.18 -35.51
C ARG A 401 4.41 -24.15 -36.70
N GLY A 402 3.76 -23.02 -36.95
CA GLY A 402 2.93 -22.83 -38.14
C GLY A 402 3.74 -22.99 -39.43
N LYS A 403 4.95 -22.41 -39.47
CA LYS A 403 5.86 -22.51 -40.63
C LYS A 403 6.36 -23.95 -40.84
N ARG A 404 6.76 -24.66 -39.77
CA ARG A 404 7.16 -26.08 -39.86
C ARG A 404 6.01 -26.98 -40.31
N GLN A 405 4.79 -26.76 -39.82
CA GLN A 405 3.62 -27.52 -40.30
C GLN A 405 3.35 -27.25 -41.78
N SER A 406 3.43 -26.00 -42.24
CA SER A 406 3.25 -25.68 -43.67
C SER A 406 4.31 -26.31 -44.58
N ILE A 407 5.56 -26.48 -44.12
CA ILE A 407 6.61 -27.18 -44.87
C ILE A 407 6.30 -28.69 -44.97
N ILE A 408 5.82 -29.31 -43.89
CA ILE A 408 5.45 -30.73 -43.89
C ILE A 408 4.26 -31.01 -44.83
N TYR A 409 3.30 -30.08 -44.97
CA TYR A 409 2.18 -30.24 -45.91
C TYR A 409 2.57 -29.99 -47.38
N LEU A 410 3.66 -29.25 -47.64
CA LEU A 410 4.17 -29.03 -49.00
C LEU A 410 5.10 -30.15 -49.49
N GLU A 411 5.70 -30.95 -48.59
CA GLU A 411 6.47 -32.15 -48.96
C GLU A 411 5.59 -33.41 -49.09
N ALA A 412 4.30 -33.33 -48.76
CA ALA A 412 3.34 -34.44 -48.81
C ALA A 412 2.39 -34.40 -50.03
N VAL A 413 2.62 -33.49 -50.98
CA VAL A 413 1.91 -33.36 -52.28
C VAL A 413 2.95 -33.46 -53.39
#